data_AF-A0A1D9C7W4-F1
#
_entry.id   AF-A0A1D9C7W4-F1
#
_cell.length_a   1.000
_cell.length_b   1.000
_cell.length_c   1.000
_cell.angle_alpha   90.00
_cell.angle_beta   90.00
_cell.angle_gamma   90.00
#
_symmetry.space_group_name_H-M   'P 1'
#
loop_
_entity.id
_entity.type
_entity.pdbx_description
1 polymer ?
#
loop_
_entity_poly.entity_id
_entity_poly.type
_entity_poly.pdbx_seq_one_letter_code
_entity_poly.pdbx_strand_id
1 'polypeptide(L)'
;LCDLWDLRGSGLTNMHGSTGDIVFLGTTTPQLEEIFFELTHKLDTDLGGSGSNLRTPADCLGQSRCEFACYDTQDVCHTLTNDYQDELH
;
A
#
# COMPACT_ATOMS: atom_id res chain seq x y z
N LEU A 1 -8.29 -4.47 8.02
CA LEU A 1 -8.45 -4.27 6.56
C LEU A 1 -9.73 -4.89 6.04
N CYS A 2 -9.94 -6.21 6.15
CA CYS A 2 -11.16 -6.87 5.64
C CYS A 2 -12.45 -6.28 6.23
N ASP A 3 -12.55 -6.11 7.56
CA ASP A 3 -13.76 -5.55 8.20
C ASP A 3 -14.15 -4.16 7.66
N LEU A 4 -13.15 -3.32 7.36
CA LEU A 4 -13.35 -2.01 6.77
C LEU A 4 -13.86 -2.13 5.32
N TRP A 5 -13.28 -3.04 4.55
CA TRP A 5 -13.61 -3.21 3.14
C TRP A 5 -14.96 -3.92 2.94
N ASP A 6 -15.35 -4.81 3.84
CA ASP A 6 -16.67 -5.43 3.86
C ASP A 6 -17.76 -4.40 4.22
N LEU A 7 -17.45 -3.44 5.10
CA LEU A 7 -18.39 -2.38 5.48
C LEU A 7 -18.55 -1.30 4.40
N ARG A 8 -17.45 -0.91 3.75
CA ARG A 8 -17.38 0.32 2.93
C ARG A 8 -17.06 0.07 1.45
N GLY A 9 -16.82 -1.17 1.06
CA GLY A 9 -16.46 -1.58 -0.29
C GLY A 9 -17.27 -2.75 -0.80
N SER A 10 -16.74 -3.41 -1.82
CA SER A 10 -17.35 -4.57 -2.45
C SER A 10 -17.05 -5.90 -1.74
N GLY A 11 -16.12 -5.92 -0.79
CA GLY A 11 -15.53 -7.14 -0.24
C GLY A 11 -14.55 -7.86 -1.20
N LEU A 12 -14.35 -7.34 -2.42
CA LEU A 12 -13.43 -7.93 -3.40
C LEU A 12 -12.07 -7.25 -3.37
N THR A 13 -11.00 -8.03 -3.43
CA THR A 13 -9.61 -7.52 -3.40
C THR A 13 -8.73 -8.21 -4.45
N ASN A 14 -7.73 -7.51 -4.98
CA ASN A 14 -6.56 -8.17 -5.56
C ASN A 14 -5.42 -8.15 -4.54
N MET A 15 -4.84 -9.32 -4.29
CA MET A 15 -3.74 -9.52 -3.35
C MET A 15 -2.54 -10.11 -4.08
N HIS A 16 -1.69 -9.31 -4.72
CA HIS A 16 -1.59 -7.84 -4.74
C HIS A 16 -1.73 -7.30 -6.17
N GLY A 17 -1.72 -5.97 -6.32
CA GLY A 17 -1.45 -5.34 -7.62
C GLY A 17 -0.02 -5.64 -8.08
N SER A 18 0.21 -5.60 -9.40
CA SER A 18 1.53 -5.96 -9.97
C SER A 18 2.67 -5.04 -9.50
N THR A 19 2.36 -3.80 -9.11
CA THR A 19 3.34 -2.86 -8.53
C THR A 19 3.64 -3.17 -7.06
N GLY A 20 2.69 -3.77 -6.32
CA GLY A 20 2.85 -4.11 -4.90
C GLY A 20 1.64 -3.77 -4.02
N ASP A 21 0.74 -2.90 -4.48
CA ASP A 21 -0.38 -2.41 -3.66
C ASP A 21 -1.39 -3.48 -3.27
N ILE A 22 -1.99 -3.34 -2.08
CA ILE A 22 -3.27 -3.99 -1.79
C ILE A 22 -4.36 -3.25 -2.58
N VAL A 23 -5.15 -3.99 -3.37
CA VAL A 23 -6.20 -3.37 -4.20
C VAL A 23 -7.57 -3.68 -3.62
N PHE A 24 -8.25 -2.63 -3.18
CA PHE A 24 -9.66 -2.63 -2.82
C PHE A 24 -10.53 -2.42 -4.07
N LEU A 25 -11.13 -3.50 -4.58
CA LEU A 25 -11.75 -3.53 -5.90
C LEU A 25 -13.23 -3.12 -5.87
N GLY A 26 -13.47 -1.81 -5.89
CA GLY A 26 -14.80 -1.23 -6.11
C GLY A 26 -15.49 -0.71 -4.84
N THR A 27 -15.78 0.59 -4.86
CA THR A 27 -16.62 1.31 -3.88
C THR A 27 -17.32 2.47 -4.58
N THR A 28 -17.97 3.37 -3.84
CA THR A 28 -18.63 4.57 -4.35
C THR A 28 -17.90 5.83 -3.87
N THR A 29 -17.99 6.93 -4.63
CA THR A 29 -17.30 8.20 -4.32
C THR A 29 -17.50 8.70 -2.89
N PRO A 30 -18.70 8.64 -2.27
CA PRO A 30 -18.89 9.09 -0.89
C PRO A 30 -18.14 8.27 0.17
N GLN A 31 -17.71 7.05 -0.15
CA GLN A 31 -16.98 6.19 0.79
C GLN A 31 -15.47 6.45 0.78
N LEU A 32 -14.93 7.19 -0.20
CA LEU A 32 -13.47 7.34 -0.36
C LEU A 32 -12.82 7.98 0.86
N GLU A 33 -13.32 9.13 1.30
CA GLU A 33 -12.80 9.84 2.48
C GLU A 33 -13.02 9.06 3.77
N GLU A 34 -14.14 8.34 3.88
CA GLU A 34 -14.46 7.50 5.04
C GLU A 34 -13.49 6.32 5.18
N ILE A 35 -13.17 5.68 4.06
CA ILE A 35 -12.16 4.62 3.98
C ILE A 35 -10.79 5.19 4.36
N PHE A 36 -10.41 6.33 3.78
CA PHE A 36 -9.12 6.96 4.03
C PHE A 36 -8.95 7.38 5.51
N PHE A 37 -9.99 7.96 6.10
CA PHE A 37 -9.99 8.34 7.51
C PHE A 37 -9.78 7.12 8.42
N GLU A 38 -10.48 6.01 8.17
CA GLU A 38 -10.32 4.81 8.99
C GLU A 38 -8.98 4.09 8.75
N LEU A 39 -8.47 4.08 7.51
CA LEU A 39 -7.14 3.55 7.20
C LEU A 39 -6.06 4.28 8.00
N THR A 40 -6.06 5.62 7.95
CA THR A 40 -5.05 6.44 8.62
C THR A 40 -5.21 6.46 10.14
N HIS A 41 -6.42 6.70 10.65
CA HIS A 41 -6.63 6.93 12.09
C HIS A 41 -6.75 5.65 12.93
N LYS A 42 -7.13 4.51 12.32
CA LYS A 42 -7.32 3.24 13.04
C LYS A 42 -6.32 2.18 12.67
N LEU A 43 -5.76 2.21 11.46
CA LEU A 43 -4.90 1.16 10.94
C LEU A 43 -3.47 1.63 10.66
N ASP A 44 -3.15 2.92 10.84
CA ASP A 44 -1.82 3.49 10.59
C ASP A 44 -1.28 3.10 9.21
N THR A 45 -2.15 3.17 8.21
CA THR A 45 -1.88 2.74 6.83
C THR A 45 -2.29 3.84 5.86
N ASP A 46 -1.42 4.17 4.90
CA ASP A 46 -1.67 5.16 3.86
C ASP A 46 -2.10 4.52 2.53
N LEU A 47 -2.43 5.36 1.53
CA LEU A 47 -2.73 4.97 0.16
C LEU A 47 -1.46 4.74 -0.65
N GLY A 48 -1.58 3.92 -1.69
CA GLY A 48 -0.55 3.78 -2.72
C GLY A 48 -0.56 4.93 -3.75
N GLY A 49 0.44 4.96 -4.62
CA GLY A 49 0.61 6.02 -5.64
C GLY A 49 -0.09 5.73 -6.97
N SER A 50 -0.68 6.74 -7.60
CA SER A 50 -1.24 6.66 -8.96
C SER A 50 -1.18 8.00 -9.69
N GLY A 51 -1.03 7.98 -11.03
CA GLY A 51 -0.88 9.20 -11.83
C GLY A 51 0.56 9.45 -12.28
N SER A 52 0.92 10.70 -12.58
CA SER A 52 2.26 11.04 -13.09
C SER A 52 3.23 11.38 -11.95
N ASN A 53 3.42 10.43 -11.04
CA ASN A 53 4.18 10.59 -9.80
C ASN A 53 5.00 9.31 -9.47
N LEU A 54 5.73 9.32 -8.36
CA LEU A 54 6.38 8.13 -7.83
C LEU A 54 5.29 7.10 -7.46
N ARG A 55 5.52 5.83 -7.80
CA ARG A 55 4.58 4.74 -7.47
C ARG A 55 5.07 3.97 -6.27
N THR A 56 4.17 3.23 -5.64
CA THR A 56 4.46 2.35 -4.51
C THR A 56 5.69 1.48 -4.80
N PRO A 57 6.81 1.69 -4.11
CA PRO A 57 7.98 0.84 -4.24
C PRO A 57 7.68 -0.58 -3.77
N ALA A 58 8.34 -1.57 -4.36
CA ALA A 58 8.26 -2.96 -3.95
C ALA A 58 9.62 -3.63 -4.08
N ASP A 59 9.86 -4.65 -3.26
CA ASP A 59 11.11 -5.37 -3.20
C ASP A 59 10.91 -6.89 -3.13
N CYS A 60 12.02 -7.64 -3.25
CA CYS A 60 11.99 -9.06 -2.97
C CYS A 60 12.10 -9.30 -1.46
N LEU A 61 11.94 -10.55 -1.01
CA LEU A 61 12.00 -10.87 0.42
C LEU A 61 13.35 -10.60 1.09
N GLY A 62 14.42 -10.27 0.35
CA GLY A 62 15.68 -9.78 0.91
C GLY A 62 16.28 -10.66 2.00
N GLN A 63 16.89 -10.02 3.00
CA GLN A 63 17.56 -10.70 4.11
C GLN A 63 16.60 -11.39 5.09
N SER A 64 15.29 -11.14 4.99
CA SER A 64 14.32 -11.80 5.89
C SER A 64 14.31 -13.32 5.74
N ARG A 65 14.57 -13.83 4.53
CA ARG A 65 14.54 -15.29 4.26
C ARG A 65 15.30 -15.73 3.00
N CYS A 66 16.28 -14.97 2.53
CA CYS A 66 17.15 -15.36 1.41
C CYS A 66 18.61 -15.15 1.77
N GLU A 67 19.39 -16.22 1.74
CA GLU A 67 20.84 -16.22 1.97
C GLU A 67 21.65 -15.60 0.82
N PHE A 68 20.99 -15.25 -0.30
CA PHE A 68 21.61 -14.57 -1.44
C PHE A 68 21.37 -13.05 -1.45
N ALA A 69 20.72 -12.50 -0.42
CA ALA A 69 20.50 -11.07 -0.32
C ALA A 69 21.82 -10.33 -0.02
N CYS A 70 22.23 -9.42 -0.91
CA CYS A 70 23.46 -8.66 -0.77
C CYS A 70 23.33 -7.38 0.09
N TYR A 71 22.11 -6.94 0.38
CA TYR A 71 21.77 -5.79 1.21
C TYR A 71 20.34 -5.94 1.74
N ASP A 72 19.93 -5.09 2.68
CA ASP A 72 18.58 -5.11 3.23
C ASP A 72 17.61 -4.42 2.27
N THR A 73 16.94 -5.21 1.43
CA THR A 73 16.01 -4.68 0.41
C THR A 73 14.78 -4.04 1.05
N GLN A 74 14.32 -4.59 2.18
CA GLN A 74 13.09 -4.16 2.84
C GLN A 74 13.32 -2.81 3.53
N ASP A 75 14.46 -2.66 4.19
CA ASP A 75 14.84 -1.39 4.82
C ASP A 75 14.96 -0.26 3.79
N VAL A 76 15.62 -0.51 2.65
CA VAL A 76 15.72 0.48 1.56
C VAL A 76 14.35 0.79 0.97
N CYS A 77 13.54 -0.23 0.68
CA CYS A 77 12.20 -0.05 0.13
C CYS A 77 11.32 0.80 1.05
N HIS A 78 11.28 0.47 2.34
CA HIS A 78 10.51 1.18 3.34
C HIS A 78 11.02 2.61 3.57
N THR A 79 12.34 2.78 3.73
CA THR A 79 12.96 4.09 3.96
C THR A 79 12.67 5.04 2.80
N LEU A 80 12.92 4.63 1.56
CA LEU A 80 12.67 5.49 0.40
C LEU A 80 11.17 5.76 0.17
N THR A 81 10.29 4.82 0.52
CA THR A 81 8.84 5.05 0.48
C THR A 81 8.44 6.18 1.44
N ASN A 82 9.05 6.25 2.62
CA ASN A 82 8.77 7.30 3.60
C ASN A 82 9.44 8.64 3.25
N ASP A 83 10.68 8.60 2.74
CA ASP A 83 11.44 9.80 2.40
C ASP A 83 10.79 10.59 1.25
N TYR A 84 10.18 9.89 0.29
CA TYR A 84 9.57 10.47 -0.91
C TYR A 84 8.03 10.40 -0.92
N GLN A 85 7.40 10.57 0.26
CA GLN A 85 5.94 10.57 0.38
C GLN A 85 5.27 11.68 -0.45
N ASP A 86 5.87 12.87 -0.51
CA ASP A 86 5.32 14.00 -1.30
C ASP A 86 5.32 13.69 -2.80
N GLU A 87 6.37 13.02 -3.30
CA GLU A 87 6.45 12.62 -4.71
C GLU A 87 5.58 11.40 -5.04
N LEU A 88 5.09 10.65 -4.05
CA LEU A 88 4.21 9.49 -4.24
C LEU A 88 2.72 9.88 -4.32
N HIS A 89 2.36 11.03 -3.76
CA HIS A 89 1.02 11.62 -3.84
C HIS A 89 0.94 12.75 -4.87
#